data_AF-A0A2S0JZ81-F1
#
_entry.id   AF-A0A2S0JZ81-F1
#
_cell.length_a   1.000
_cell.length_b   1.000
_cell.length_c   1.000
_cell.angle_alpha   90.00
_cell.angle_beta   90.00
_cell.angle_gamma   90.00
#
_symmetry.space_group_name_H-M   'P 1'
#
loop_
_entity.id
_entity.type
_entity.pdbx_description
1 polymer ?
#
loop_
_entity_poly.entity_id
_entity_poly.type
_entity_poly.pdbx_seq_one_letter_code
_entity_poly.pdbx_strand_id
1 'polypeptide(L)'
;MKDGVESLIKKFGLEISSEQRNYLDYLYENLHVEELSEKEQHFFIDYFYKSETLRNMAAFALELADVMHEIRENVPAIEQAERLANGKEQRMYYAQKWQEARRQKLKQHTTKSGNVLYVPFVDYKEEQGPIIICLEQTFGMERYSALCKSMILPLFMNAHKEQRDLYIVPYDCQIHVHFRFENGHLNLSDFKDFIEYKAQGEAAILPVLQFVKGLLQENQQCAETEVLIFTEGNPVDGPHLLGKRAKTMLDEMKQRYHAEFSVIAMNEHCFNEHHFWFANRAIFSEDAIQ
;
A
#
# COMPACT_ATOMS: atom_id res chain seq x y z
N MET A 1 -22.94 3.67 3.74
CA MET A 1 -22.48 3.23 5.07
C MET A 1 -22.55 4.36 6.10
N LYS A 2 -23.58 5.23 6.08
CA LYS A 2 -23.63 6.44 6.94
C LYS A 2 -23.94 6.19 8.44
N ASP A 3 -24.08 4.94 8.87
CA ASP A 3 -24.56 4.60 10.23
C ASP A 3 -23.49 4.04 11.19
N GLY A 4 -22.31 3.64 10.71
CA GLY A 4 -21.31 2.96 11.56
C GLY A 4 -20.73 3.86 12.65
N VAL A 5 -20.18 5.01 12.27
CA VAL A 5 -19.57 5.95 13.22
C VAL A 5 -20.62 6.69 14.04
N GLU A 6 -21.79 7.02 13.49
CA GLU A 6 -22.88 7.56 14.30
C GLU A 6 -23.33 6.60 15.39
N SER A 7 -23.40 5.29 15.07
CA SER A 7 -23.68 4.25 16.04
C SER A 7 -22.60 4.21 17.12
N LEU A 8 -21.30 4.30 16.76
CA LEU A 8 -20.23 4.37 17.75
C LEU A 8 -20.28 5.62 18.63
N ILE A 9 -20.47 6.79 18.04
CA ILE A 9 -20.57 8.06 18.77
C ILE A 9 -21.70 7.99 19.79
N LYS A 10 -22.88 7.49 19.37
CA LYS A 10 -24.03 7.30 20.26
C LYS A 10 -23.76 6.24 21.32
N LYS A 11 -23.17 5.10 20.93
CA LYS A 11 -22.88 3.96 21.80
C LYS A 11 -21.88 4.32 22.90
N PHE A 12 -20.88 5.15 22.60
CA PHE A 12 -19.83 5.53 23.52
C PHE A 12 -20.00 6.94 24.10
N GLY A 13 -21.08 7.65 23.75
CA GLY A 13 -21.41 8.98 24.31
C GLY A 13 -20.32 10.03 24.03
N LEU A 14 -19.75 10.02 22.82
CA LEU A 14 -18.59 10.85 22.49
C LEU A 14 -19.00 12.30 22.18
N GLU A 15 -18.31 13.27 22.79
CA GLU A 15 -18.35 14.67 22.37
C GLU A 15 -17.23 14.92 21.36
N ILE A 16 -17.58 15.24 20.12
CA ILE A 16 -16.63 15.26 18.99
C ILE A 16 -16.86 16.51 18.14
N SER A 17 -15.79 17.15 17.67
CA SER A 17 -15.91 18.23 16.67
C SER A 17 -16.27 17.68 15.29
N SER A 18 -16.82 18.50 14.40
CA SER A 18 -17.11 18.08 13.01
C SER A 18 -15.86 17.60 12.27
N GLU A 19 -14.70 18.18 12.57
CA GLU A 19 -13.42 17.77 11.99
C GLU A 19 -12.96 16.41 12.51
N GLN A 20 -12.98 16.21 13.84
CA GLN A 20 -12.67 14.91 14.45
C GLN A 20 -13.62 13.81 13.96
N ARG A 21 -14.88 14.16 13.68
CA ARG A 21 -15.84 13.24 13.07
C ARG A 21 -15.37 12.75 11.71
N ASN A 22 -14.97 13.65 10.82
CA ASN A 22 -14.49 13.27 9.49
C ASN A 22 -13.24 12.38 9.58
N TYR A 23 -12.34 12.68 10.51
CA TYR A 23 -11.13 11.88 10.73
C TYR A 23 -11.50 10.47 11.19
N LEU A 24 -12.42 10.39 12.14
CA LEU A 24 -12.89 9.11 12.66
C LEU A 24 -13.65 8.32 11.60
N ASP A 25 -14.51 8.96 10.80
CA ASP A 25 -15.21 8.36 9.66
C ASP A 25 -14.22 7.72 8.68
N TYR A 26 -13.17 8.47 8.29
CA TYR A 26 -12.15 7.98 7.39
C TYR A 26 -11.40 6.77 7.95
N LEU A 27 -10.94 6.84 9.20
CA LEU A 27 -10.21 5.76 9.84
C LEU A 27 -11.09 4.53 10.06
N TYR A 28 -12.35 4.75 10.44
CA TYR A 28 -13.31 3.68 10.67
C TYR A 28 -13.52 2.85 9.41
N GLU A 29 -13.73 3.53 8.28
CA GLU A 29 -13.88 2.86 6.99
C GLU A 29 -12.58 2.19 6.55
N ASN A 30 -11.44 2.89 6.50
CA ASN A 30 -10.21 2.33 5.92
C ASN A 30 -9.54 1.25 6.77
N LEU A 31 -9.80 1.22 8.08
CA LEU A 31 -9.24 0.24 9.01
C LEU A 31 -10.26 -0.84 9.42
N HIS A 32 -11.47 -0.84 8.84
CA HIS A 32 -12.52 -1.83 9.10
C HIS A 32 -12.83 -2.01 10.58
N VAL A 33 -12.90 -0.88 11.30
CA VAL A 33 -13.05 -0.87 12.76
C VAL A 33 -14.37 -1.54 13.19
N GLU A 34 -15.37 -1.60 12.31
CA GLU A 34 -16.61 -2.35 12.51
C GLU A 34 -16.42 -3.84 12.76
N GLU A 35 -15.35 -4.44 12.26
CA GLU A 35 -15.06 -5.87 12.40
C GLU A 35 -14.41 -6.22 13.74
N LEU A 36 -13.89 -5.22 14.45
CA LEU A 36 -13.28 -5.39 15.77
C LEU A 36 -14.33 -5.74 16.84
N SER A 37 -13.90 -6.42 17.90
CA SER A 37 -14.76 -6.63 19.06
C SER A 37 -15.11 -5.30 19.74
N GLU A 38 -16.20 -5.27 20.51
CA GLU A 38 -16.62 -4.06 21.23
C GLU A 38 -15.53 -3.48 22.15
N LYS A 39 -14.72 -4.34 22.79
CA LYS A 39 -13.61 -3.91 23.64
C LYS A 39 -12.50 -3.24 22.81
N GLU A 40 -12.21 -3.79 21.64
CA GLU A 40 -11.20 -3.28 20.71
C GLU A 40 -11.67 -1.97 20.08
N GLN A 41 -12.94 -1.86 19.69
CA GLN A 41 -13.53 -0.59 19.23
C GLN A 41 -13.43 0.49 20.30
N HIS A 42 -13.70 0.15 21.58
CA HIS A 42 -13.57 1.10 22.68
C HIS A 42 -12.11 1.56 22.87
N PHE A 43 -11.16 0.63 22.81
CA PHE A 43 -9.73 0.95 22.86
C PHE A 43 -9.30 1.84 21.70
N PHE A 44 -9.74 1.53 20.48
CA PHE A 44 -9.43 2.31 19.29
C PHE A 44 -9.90 3.76 19.42
N ILE A 45 -11.12 3.97 19.92
CA ILE A 45 -11.66 5.30 20.18
C ILE A 45 -10.83 6.04 21.24
N ASP A 46 -10.51 5.41 22.36
CA ASP A 46 -9.66 6.02 23.40
C ASP A 46 -8.27 6.39 22.85
N TYR A 47 -7.69 5.51 22.02
CA TYR A 47 -6.42 5.76 21.36
C TYR A 47 -6.50 6.93 20.36
N PHE A 48 -7.57 7.03 19.57
CA PHE A 48 -7.83 8.17 18.67
C PHE A 48 -7.85 9.51 19.41
N TYR A 49 -8.42 9.57 20.62
CA TYR A 49 -8.42 10.79 21.44
C TYR A 49 -7.07 11.11 22.09
N LYS A 50 -6.26 10.11 22.38
CA LYS A 50 -4.96 10.30 23.03
C LYS A 50 -3.82 10.55 22.04
N SER A 51 -3.88 9.93 20.86
CA SER A 51 -2.79 9.94 19.88
C SER A 51 -2.91 11.11 18.90
N GLU A 52 -2.05 12.11 19.08
CA GLU A 52 -1.90 13.20 18.12
C GLU A 52 -1.43 12.69 16.75
N THR A 53 -0.50 11.72 16.74
CA THR A 53 0.01 11.11 15.51
C THR A 53 -1.10 10.47 14.68
N LEU A 54 -2.00 9.71 15.30
CA LEU A 54 -3.13 9.07 14.60
C LEU A 54 -4.08 10.12 14.01
N ARG A 55 -4.36 11.21 14.74
CA ARG A 55 -5.20 12.29 14.22
C ARG A 55 -4.55 13.03 13.06
N ASN A 56 -3.25 13.32 13.15
CA ASN A 56 -2.51 13.96 12.06
C ASN A 56 -2.46 13.05 10.82
N MET A 57 -2.27 11.74 11.00
CA MET A 57 -2.34 10.77 9.91
C MET A 57 -3.71 10.79 9.23
N ALA A 58 -4.81 10.84 9.99
CA ALA A 58 -6.16 10.92 9.44
C ALA A 58 -6.40 12.24 8.69
N ALA A 59 -5.91 13.36 9.22
CA ALA A 59 -5.99 14.67 8.57
C ALA A 59 -5.28 14.65 7.22
N PHE A 60 -4.02 14.21 7.17
CA PHE A 60 -3.26 14.09 5.92
C PHE A 60 -3.91 13.12 4.94
N ALA A 61 -4.44 11.99 5.42
CA ALA A 61 -5.08 11.00 4.54
C ALA A 61 -6.35 11.54 3.88
N LEU A 62 -7.11 12.39 4.59
CA LEU A 62 -8.27 13.09 4.04
C LEU A 62 -7.87 14.14 3.03
N GLU A 63 -6.86 14.97 3.33
CA GLU A 63 -6.33 15.95 2.38
C GLU A 63 -5.85 15.26 1.09
N LEU A 64 -5.12 14.15 1.21
CA LEU A 64 -4.70 13.34 0.06
C LEU A 64 -5.90 12.77 -0.72
N ALA A 65 -6.94 12.30 -0.03
CA ALA A 65 -8.15 11.79 -0.69
C ALA A 65 -8.88 12.89 -1.47
N ASP A 66 -8.94 14.11 -0.92
CA ASP A 66 -9.53 15.27 -1.56
C ASP A 66 -8.72 15.71 -2.77
N VAL A 67 -7.38 15.79 -2.66
CA VAL A 67 -6.47 16.07 -3.79
C VAL A 67 -6.61 15.01 -4.89
N MET A 68 -6.67 13.72 -4.53
CA MET A 68 -6.90 12.65 -5.50
C MET A 68 -8.28 12.76 -6.17
N HIS A 69 -9.30 13.21 -5.45
CA HIS A 69 -10.61 13.47 -6.02
C HIS A 69 -10.58 14.64 -7.01
N GLU A 70 -9.95 15.75 -6.62
CA GLU A 70 -9.78 16.93 -7.46
C GLU A 70 -8.98 16.63 -8.73
N ILE A 71 -7.86 15.88 -8.62
CA ILE A 71 -7.09 15.42 -9.78
C ILE A 71 -7.99 14.58 -10.71
N ARG A 72 -8.79 13.66 -10.18
CA ARG A 72 -9.72 12.85 -11.00
C ARG A 72 -10.79 13.68 -11.70
N GLU A 73 -11.21 14.80 -11.09
CA GLU A 73 -12.16 15.74 -11.67
C GLU A 73 -11.52 16.67 -12.72
N ASN A 74 -10.22 16.98 -12.56
CA ASN A 74 -9.45 17.89 -13.42
C ASN A 74 -8.67 17.20 -14.56
N VAL A 75 -8.66 15.85 -14.64
CA VAL A 75 -8.20 15.12 -15.85
C VAL A 75 -9.01 15.60 -17.06
N PRO A 76 -8.38 16.05 -18.18
CA PRO A 76 -9.04 16.73 -19.28
C PRO A 76 -10.30 16.00 -19.76
N ALA A 77 -11.36 16.80 -19.96
CA ALA A 77 -12.73 16.44 -20.32
C ALA A 77 -12.88 15.72 -21.68
N ILE A 78 -12.22 14.58 -21.83
CA ILE A 78 -12.83 13.45 -22.53
C ILE A 78 -13.58 12.74 -21.41
N GLU A 79 -14.91 12.74 -21.51
CA GLU A 79 -15.85 11.98 -20.66
C GLU A 79 -16.52 12.64 -19.43
N GLN A 80 -16.62 13.97 -19.23
CA GLN A 80 -17.58 14.43 -18.19
C GLN A 80 -19.05 14.17 -18.64
N ALA A 81 -19.33 14.30 -19.94
CA ALA A 81 -20.60 13.92 -20.54
C ALA A 81 -20.79 12.39 -20.70
N GLU A 82 -19.71 11.61 -20.92
CA GLU A 82 -19.78 10.13 -20.99
C GLU A 82 -19.86 9.49 -19.58
N ARG A 83 -19.21 10.07 -18.56
CA ARG A 83 -19.29 9.62 -17.15
C ARG A 83 -20.66 9.87 -16.54
N LEU A 84 -21.28 11.03 -16.81
CA LEU A 84 -22.63 11.34 -16.33
C LEU A 84 -23.71 10.52 -17.04
N ALA A 85 -23.46 10.09 -18.28
CA ALA A 85 -24.40 9.25 -19.02
C ALA A 85 -24.46 7.80 -18.48
N ASN A 86 -23.35 7.22 -18.00
CA ASN A 86 -23.23 5.76 -17.87
C ASN A 86 -22.49 5.25 -16.61
N GLY A 87 -22.67 5.85 -15.43
CA GLY A 87 -21.89 5.51 -14.21
C GLY A 87 -21.83 4.03 -13.77
N LYS A 88 -22.76 3.16 -14.22
CA LYS A 88 -22.74 1.71 -13.93
C LYS A 88 -22.30 0.87 -15.14
N GLU A 89 -22.72 1.26 -16.34
CA GLU A 89 -22.37 0.58 -17.59
C GLU A 89 -20.92 0.83 -18.00
N GLN A 90 -20.35 2.00 -17.68
CA GLN A 90 -18.93 2.28 -17.94
C GLN A 90 -18.01 1.52 -16.98
N ARG A 91 -18.40 1.35 -15.70
CA ARG A 91 -17.69 0.44 -14.77
C ARG A 91 -17.71 -1.00 -15.27
N MET A 92 -18.87 -1.45 -15.75
CA MET A 92 -19.02 -2.75 -16.41
C MET A 92 -18.21 -2.83 -17.71
N TYR A 93 -18.14 -1.75 -18.49
CA TYR A 93 -17.38 -1.64 -19.73
C TYR A 93 -15.89 -1.71 -19.47
N TYR A 94 -15.33 -0.98 -18.49
CA TYR A 94 -13.93 -1.09 -18.13
C TYR A 94 -13.59 -2.43 -17.49
N ALA A 95 -14.48 -3.00 -16.68
CA ALA A 95 -14.34 -4.37 -16.19
C ALA A 95 -14.36 -5.38 -17.36
N GLN A 96 -15.24 -5.18 -18.35
CA GLN A 96 -15.28 -5.98 -19.58
C GLN A 96 -14.04 -5.76 -20.44
N LYS A 97 -13.54 -4.52 -20.58
CA LYS A 97 -12.33 -4.20 -21.33
C LYS A 97 -11.09 -4.78 -20.67
N TRP A 98 -11.03 -4.77 -19.33
CA TRP A 98 -10.00 -5.44 -18.55
C TRP A 98 -10.08 -6.95 -18.76
N GLN A 99 -11.28 -7.54 -18.73
CA GLN A 99 -11.50 -8.94 -19.09
C GLN A 99 -11.18 -9.25 -20.56
N GLU A 100 -11.40 -8.32 -21.49
CA GLU A 100 -11.13 -8.46 -22.92
C GLU A 100 -9.65 -8.32 -23.22
N ALA A 101 -8.94 -7.38 -22.59
CA ALA A 101 -7.49 -7.27 -22.62
C ALA A 101 -6.85 -8.53 -22.04
N ARG A 102 -7.39 -9.04 -20.92
CA ARG A 102 -7.03 -10.34 -20.34
C ARG A 102 -7.30 -11.49 -21.31
N ARG A 103 -8.44 -11.52 -22.01
CA ARG A 103 -8.77 -12.48 -23.08
C ARG A 103 -7.85 -12.36 -24.30
N GLN A 104 -7.44 -11.16 -24.68
CA GLN A 104 -6.51 -10.95 -25.80
C GLN A 104 -5.11 -11.43 -25.44
N LYS A 105 -4.64 -11.18 -24.22
CA LYS A 105 -3.41 -11.75 -23.67
C LYS A 105 -3.45 -13.28 -23.69
N LEU A 106 -4.57 -13.89 -23.25
CA LEU A 106 -4.82 -15.34 -23.32
C LEU A 106 -4.78 -15.89 -24.75
N LYS A 107 -5.39 -15.18 -25.72
CA LYS A 107 -5.36 -15.56 -27.15
C LYS A 107 -3.96 -15.54 -27.75
N GLN A 108 -3.12 -14.57 -27.36
CA GLN A 108 -1.73 -14.48 -27.83
C GLN A 108 -0.85 -15.63 -27.33
N HIS A 109 -1.21 -16.25 -26.20
CA HIS A 109 -0.44 -17.33 -25.56
C HIS A 109 -1.05 -18.73 -25.80
N THR A 110 -2.16 -18.82 -26.54
CA THR A 110 -2.81 -20.09 -26.88
C THR A 110 -2.06 -20.73 -28.05
N THR A 111 -1.53 -21.93 -27.84
CA THR A 111 -0.90 -22.74 -28.90
C THR A 111 -1.83 -23.87 -29.32
N LYS A 112 -1.92 -24.12 -30.64
CA LYS A 112 -2.73 -25.21 -31.20
C LYS A 112 -1.82 -26.40 -31.49
N SER A 113 -2.11 -27.55 -30.86
CA SER A 113 -1.47 -28.82 -31.19
C SER A 113 -2.55 -29.83 -31.57
N GLY A 114 -2.59 -30.20 -32.85
CA GLY A 114 -3.66 -31.04 -33.41
C GLY A 114 -5.05 -30.38 -33.32
N ASN A 115 -6.03 -31.14 -32.84
CA ASN A 115 -7.42 -30.68 -32.64
C ASN A 115 -7.68 -30.11 -31.23
N VAL A 116 -6.64 -29.92 -30.43
CA VAL A 116 -6.73 -29.40 -29.06
C VAL A 116 -6.17 -27.98 -29.02
N LEU A 117 -6.97 -27.04 -28.52
CA LEU A 117 -6.51 -25.70 -28.16
C LEU A 117 -5.91 -25.79 -26.75
N TYR A 118 -4.59 -25.63 -26.65
CA TYR A 118 -3.92 -25.49 -25.36
C TYR A 118 -4.01 -24.02 -24.93
N VAL A 119 -4.97 -23.73 -24.06
CA VAL A 119 -4.97 -22.50 -23.26
C VAL A 119 -4.09 -22.80 -22.04
N PRO A 120 -2.95 -22.12 -21.84
CA PRO A 120 -2.18 -22.29 -20.62
C PRO A 120 -3.05 -21.79 -19.46
N PHE A 121 -3.57 -22.71 -18.66
CA PHE A 121 -4.24 -22.39 -17.38
C PHE A 121 -3.25 -21.85 -16.32
N VAL A 122 -1.96 -21.72 -16.67
CA VAL A 122 -0.89 -21.27 -15.79
C VAL A 122 -1.13 -19.81 -15.35
N ASP A 123 -1.70 -18.96 -16.22
CA ASP A 123 -2.02 -17.56 -15.89
C ASP A 123 -3.41 -17.38 -15.25
N TYR A 124 -4.14 -18.47 -15.00
CA TYR A 124 -5.50 -18.42 -14.43
C TYR A 124 -5.50 -18.39 -12.90
N LYS A 125 -4.33 -18.55 -12.26
CA LYS A 125 -4.13 -18.50 -10.81
C LYS A 125 -2.72 -17.99 -10.48
N GLU A 126 -2.39 -16.76 -10.83
CA GLU A 126 -1.43 -16.07 -9.95
C GLU A 126 -2.27 -15.69 -8.73
N GLU A 127 -2.13 -16.49 -7.66
CA GLU A 127 -2.65 -16.11 -6.35
C GLU A 127 -2.07 -14.73 -6.02
N GLN A 128 -2.88 -13.83 -5.47
CA GLN A 128 -2.39 -12.50 -5.10
C GLN A 128 -1.50 -12.68 -3.86
N GLY A 129 -0.23 -12.34 -4.01
CA GLY A 129 0.74 -12.38 -2.93
C GLY A 129 0.53 -11.21 -1.96
N PRO A 130 1.33 -11.13 -0.89
CA PRO A 130 1.21 -10.05 0.08
C PRO A 130 1.48 -8.67 -0.54
N ILE A 131 1.05 -7.63 0.16
CA ILE A 131 1.50 -6.25 -0.02
C ILE A 131 2.57 -6.01 1.05
N ILE A 132 3.79 -5.68 0.65
CA ILE A 132 4.93 -5.47 1.54
C ILE A 132 5.37 -4.01 1.45
N ILE A 133 5.27 -3.30 2.56
CA ILE A 133 5.63 -1.88 2.67
C ILE A 133 6.94 -1.78 3.44
N CYS A 134 8.00 -1.39 2.75
CA CYS A 134 9.28 -1.03 3.35
C CYS A 134 9.24 0.47 3.67
N LEU A 135 9.25 0.84 4.94
CA LEU A 135 9.11 2.23 5.37
C LEU A 135 10.41 2.74 6.01
N GLU A 136 11.10 3.64 5.32
CA GLU A 136 12.28 4.29 5.89
C GLU A 136 11.90 5.12 7.12
N GLN A 137 12.66 4.95 8.21
CA GLN A 137 12.50 5.63 9.50
C GLN A 137 13.85 6.20 9.95
N THR A 138 14.37 7.15 9.20
CA THR A 138 15.61 7.88 9.49
C THR A 138 15.31 9.30 9.97
N PHE A 139 16.34 10.02 10.43
CA PHE A 139 16.20 11.44 10.78
C PHE A 139 15.72 12.29 9.59
N GLY A 140 16.21 12.01 8.37
CA GLY A 140 15.77 12.71 7.16
C GLY A 140 14.28 12.50 6.83
N MET A 141 13.75 11.35 7.24
CA MET A 141 12.34 10.97 7.07
C MET A 141 11.41 11.44 8.19
N GLU A 142 11.92 12.02 9.28
CA GLU A 142 11.08 12.41 10.43
C GLU A 142 9.96 13.39 10.03
N ARG A 143 10.29 14.39 9.21
CA ARG A 143 9.32 15.36 8.67
C ARG A 143 8.25 14.74 7.77
N TYR A 144 8.55 13.61 7.13
CA TYR A 144 7.64 12.90 6.24
C TYR A 144 6.92 11.74 6.94
N SER A 145 7.26 11.43 8.19
CA SER A 145 6.78 10.20 8.84
C SER A 145 5.25 10.15 8.94
N ALA A 146 4.59 11.25 9.29
CA ALA A 146 3.13 11.27 9.40
C ALA A 146 2.46 11.07 8.04
N LEU A 147 3.02 11.69 6.99
CA LEU A 147 2.56 11.55 5.62
C LEU A 147 2.78 10.13 5.07
N CYS A 148 3.96 9.54 5.25
CA CYS A 148 4.21 8.16 4.84
C CYS A 148 3.23 7.19 5.51
N LYS A 149 3.02 7.34 6.81
CA LYS A 149 2.08 6.49 7.55
C LYS A 149 0.62 6.73 7.12
N SER A 150 0.24 7.96 6.74
CA SER A 150 -1.11 8.26 6.23
C SER A 150 -1.35 7.63 4.85
N MET A 151 -0.35 7.65 3.96
CA MET A 151 -0.40 6.99 2.64
C MET A 151 -0.59 5.47 2.72
N ILE A 152 -0.29 4.86 3.87
CA ILE A 152 -0.46 3.42 4.09
C ILE A 152 -1.91 3.08 4.49
N LEU A 153 -2.67 4.01 5.08
CA LEU A 153 -4.03 3.73 5.59
C LEU A 153 -4.97 3.13 4.54
N PRO A 154 -5.05 3.65 3.29
CA PRO A 154 -5.89 3.05 2.25
C PRO A 154 -5.49 1.61 1.88
N LEU A 155 -4.24 1.22 2.14
CA LEU A 155 -3.74 -0.11 1.77
C LEU A 155 -4.31 -1.21 2.67
N PHE A 156 -4.76 -0.90 3.90
CA PHE A 156 -5.53 -1.84 4.73
C PHE A 156 -6.82 -2.27 4.03
N MET A 157 -7.57 -1.28 3.52
CA MET A 157 -8.79 -1.51 2.78
C MET A 157 -8.57 -2.27 1.46
N ASN A 158 -7.49 -1.98 0.75
CA ASN A 158 -7.15 -2.72 -0.47
C ASN A 158 -6.76 -4.17 -0.15
N ALA A 159 -5.88 -4.37 0.85
CA ALA A 159 -5.47 -5.69 1.32
C ALA A 159 -6.66 -6.53 1.77
N HIS A 160 -7.61 -5.96 2.51
CA HIS A 160 -8.83 -6.65 2.92
C HIS A 160 -9.70 -7.05 1.73
N LYS A 161 -10.03 -6.11 0.84
CA LYS A 161 -10.84 -6.40 -0.36
C LYS A 161 -10.26 -7.50 -1.23
N GLU A 162 -8.94 -7.59 -1.30
CA GLU A 162 -8.22 -8.56 -2.11
C GLU A 162 -7.84 -9.83 -1.33
N GLN A 163 -8.12 -9.88 -0.01
CA GLN A 163 -7.74 -10.98 0.89
C GLN A 163 -6.23 -11.26 0.85
N ARG A 164 -5.44 -10.19 0.94
CA ARG A 164 -3.97 -10.21 0.90
C ARG A 164 -3.42 -9.83 2.26
N ASP A 165 -2.35 -10.48 2.66
CA ASP A 165 -1.58 -10.04 3.83
C ASP A 165 -0.91 -8.70 3.57
N LEU A 166 -0.94 -7.82 4.57
CA LEU A 166 -0.24 -6.55 4.54
C LEU A 166 0.92 -6.58 5.55
N TYR A 167 2.13 -6.42 5.04
CA TYR A 167 3.34 -6.31 5.85
C TYR A 167 3.83 -4.88 5.87
N ILE A 168 4.15 -4.37 7.05
CA ILE A 168 4.86 -3.09 7.22
C ILE A 168 6.20 -3.38 7.87
N VAL A 169 7.27 -2.97 7.19
CA VAL A 169 8.66 -3.20 7.56
C VAL A 169 9.35 -1.85 7.72
N PRO A 170 9.27 -1.23 8.90
CA PRO A 170 10.06 -0.05 9.20
C PRO A 170 11.55 -0.38 9.19
N TYR A 171 12.37 0.50 8.62
CA TYR A 171 13.81 0.28 8.54
C TYR A 171 14.63 1.55 8.69
N ASP A 172 15.83 1.39 9.21
CA ASP A 172 16.92 2.35 9.14
C ASP A 172 18.16 1.66 8.54
N CYS A 173 19.21 1.39 9.32
CA CYS A 173 20.35 0.61 8.87
C CYS A 173 20.08 -0.90 8.94
N GLN A 174 19.00 -1.29 9.62
CA GLN A 174 18.54 -2.67 9.75
C GLN A 174 17.02 -2.72 9.98
N ILE A 175 16.49 -3.94 10.13
CA ILE A 175 15.08 -4.17 10.48
C ILE A 175 15.04 -4.62 11.95
N HIS A 176 14.38 -3.82 12.77
CA HIS A 176 14.19 -4.10 14.19
C HIS A 176 12.89 -4.84 14.49
N VAL A 177 11.86 -4.57 13.68
CA VAL A 177 10.50 -5.11 13.82
C VAL A 177 9.83 -5.13 12.45
N HIS A 178 8.83 -5.99 12.30
CA HIS A 178 7.87 -5.91 11.20
C HIS A 178 6.47 -6.18 11.76
N PHE A 179 5.46 -5.62 11.11
CA PHE A 179 4.06 -5.77 11.47
C PHE A 179 3.36 -6.53 10.35
N ARG A 180 2.56 -7.55 10.70
CA ARG A 180 1.77 -8.33 9.74
C ARG A 180 0.30 -8.17 10.08
N PHE A 181 -0.47 -7.77 9.09
CA PHE A 181 -1.93 -7.65 9.15
C PHE A 181 -2.51 -8.70 8.20
N GLU A 182 -2.94 -9.82 8.76
CA GLU A 182 -3.44 -10.96 8.00
C GLU A 182 -4.72 -10.59 7.25
N ASN A 183 -4.75 -10.81 5.93
CA ASN A 183 -5.84 -10.39 5.04
C ASN A 183 -6.25 -8.92 5.23
N GLY A 184 -5.32 -8.03 5.58
CA GLY A 184 -5.60 -6.61 5.85
C GLY A 184 -6.38 -6.33 7.14
N HIS A 185 -6.64 -7.33 7.99
CA HIS A 185 -7.34 -7.12 9.25
C HIS A 185 -6.48 -6.38 10.27
N LEU A 186 -7.10 -5.42 10.97
CA LEU A 186 -6.43 -4.59 11.94
C LEU A 186 -6.14 -5.35 13.24
N ASN A 187 -4.86 -5.49 13.58
CA ASN A 187 -4.42 -5.79 14.94
C ASN A 187 -4.10 -4.47 15.64
N LEU A 188 -4.88 -4.09 16.66
CA LEU A 188 -4.73 -2.80 17.34
C LEU A 188 -3.40 -2.62 18.07
N SER A 189 -2.81 -3.70 18.60
CA SER A 189 -1.52 -3.62 19.28
C SER A 189 -0.42 -3.30 18.27
N ASP A 190 -0.34 -4.10 17.21
CA ASP A 190 0.67 -3.94 16.16
C ASP A 190 0.49 -2.60 15.42
N PHE A 191 -0.75 -2.18 15.19
CA PHE A 191 -1.06 -0.90 14.57
C PHE A 191 -0.64 0.29 15.44
N LYS A 192 -0.91 0.22 16.75
CA LYS A 192 -0.46 1.26 17.69
C LYS A 192 1.08 1.33 17.72
N ASP A 193 1.74 0.18 17.84
CA ASP A 193 3.20 0.11 17.88
C ASP A 193 3.81 0.64 16.58
N PHE A 194 3.22 0.33 15.42
CA PHE A 194 3.59 0.92 14.13
C PHE A 194 3.46 2.45 14.10
N ILE A 195 2.33 3.01 14.55
CA ILE A 195 2.11 4.45 14.56
C ILE A 195 3.14 5.16 15.44
N GLU A 196 3.44 4.57 16.60
CA GLU A 196 4.35 5.14 17.59
C GLU A 196 5.83 4.86 17.27
N TYR A 197 6.11 3.90 16.38
CA TYR A 197 7.47 3.52 16.01
C TYR A 197 8.25 4.70 15.42
N LYS A 198 9.49 4.86 15.92
CA LYS A 198 10.51 5.80 15.43
C LYS A 198 11.87 5.12 15.47
N ALA A 199 12.68 5.30 14.44
CA ALA A 199 14.09 4.89 14.41
C ALA A 199 14.98 6.11 14.06
N GLN A 200 16.28 5.98 14.29
CA GLN A 200 17.23 7.10 14.23
C GLN A 200 18.55 6.77 13.50
N GLY A 201 18.60 5.68 12.73
CA GLY A 201 19.78 5.31 11.94
C GLY A 201 19.85 5.98 10.56
N GLU A 202 20.88 5.59 9.80
CA GLU A 202 21.01 5.88 8.36
C GLU A 202 20.30 4.78 7.55
N ALA A 203 19.71 5.12 6.40
CA ALA A 203 19.00 4.15 5.58
C ALA A 203 19.96 3.16 4.90
N ALA A 204 19.75 1.86 5.10
CA ALA A 204 20.37 0.79 4.35
C ALA A 204 19.29 -0.12 3.74
N ILE A 205 19.28 -0.23 2.41
CA ILE A 205 18.21 -0.90 1.67
C ILE A 205 18.51 -2.38 1.41
N LEU A 206 19.78 -2.80 1.37
CA LEU A 206 20.15 -4.19 1.12
C LEU A 206 19.66 -5.15 2.22
N PRO A 207 19.77 -4.82 3.52
CA PRO A 207 19.17 -5.65 4.58
C PRO A 207 17.66 -5.79 4.42
N VAL A 208 16.99 -4.72 3.97
CA VAL A 208 15.55 -4.72 3.72
C VAL A 208 15.18 -5.67 2.60
N LEU A 209 15.86 -5.58 1.46
CA LEU A 209 15.62 -6.48 0.32
C LEU A 209 15.91 -7.95 0.68
N GLN A 210 16.92 -8.21 1.53
CA GLN A 210 17.20 -9.55 2.04
C GLN A 210 16.07 -10.08 2.93
N PHE A 211 15.52 -9.22 3.79
CA PHE A 211 14.37 -9.57 4.63
C PHE A 211 13.12 -9.82 3.80
N VAL A 212 12.80 -8.95 2.83
CA VAL A 212 11.68 -9.15 1.90
C VAL A 212 11.83 -10.48 1.17
N LYS A 213 13.03 -10.83 0.69
CA LYS A 213 13.28 -12.14 0.09
C LYS A 213 12.98 -13.29 1.06
N GLY A 214 13.34 -13.15 2.34
CA GLY A 214 12.97 -14.10 3.39
C GLY A 214 11.46 -14.29 3.53
N LEU A 215 10.71 -13.18 3.59
CA LEU A 215 9.24 -13.21 3.64
C LEU A 215 8.64 -13.93 2.41
N LEU A 216 9.17 -13.65 1.22
CA LEU A 216 8.72 -14.31 -0.03
C LEU A 216 9.03 -15.81 -0.03
N GLN A 217 10.17 -16.20 0.56
CA GLN A 217 10.57 -17.61 0.68
C GLN A 217 9.67 -18.39 1.64
N GLU A 218 9.26 -17.78 2.75
CA GLU A 218 8.35 -18.39 3.73
C GLU A 218 6.94 -18.59 3.16
N ASN A 219 6.48 -17.67 2.32
CA ASN A 219 5.13 -17.71 1.74
C ASN A 219 4.97 -18.68 0.55
N GLN A 220 6.06 -19.31 0.06
CA GLN A 220 6.18 -20.45 -0.89
C GLN A 220 5.27 -20.52 -2.15
N GLN A 221 4.37 -19.56 -2.37
CA GLN A 221 3.42 -19.53 -3.48
C GLN A 221 3.99 -18.67 -4.63
N CYS A 222 3.83 -19.14 -5.87
CA CYS A 222 4.06 -18.31 -7.06
C CYS A 222 2.90 -17.32 -7.18
N ALA A 223 3.02 -16.21 -6.46
CA ALA A 223 1.96 -15.24 -6.26
C ALA A 223 2.49 -13.82 -6.54
N GLU A 224 1.72 -12.99 -7.25
CA GLU A 224 2.10 -11.60 -7.56
C GLU A 224 2.21 -10.80 -6.26
N THR A 225 3.44 -10.41 -5.91
CA THR A 225 3.71 -9.69 -4.66
C THR A 225 4.03 -8.23 -4.96
N GLU A 226 3.38 -7.31 -4.24
CA GLU A 226 3.67 -5.88 -4.34
C GLU A 226 4.64 -5.47 -3.25
N VAL A 227 5.74 -4.82 -3.63
CA VAL A 227 6.73 -4.27 -2.70
C VAL A 227 6.79 -2.75 -2.89
N LEU A 228 6.32 -2.01 -1.89
CA LEU A 228 6.33 -0.55 -1.87
C LEU A 228 7.46 -0.07 -0.95
N ILE A 229 8.36 0.77 -1.47
CA ILE A 229 9.50 1.29 -0.72
C ILE A 229 9.32 2.79 -0.54
N PHE A 230 9.04 3.22 0.69
CA PHE A 230 9.04 4.64 1.08
C PHE A 230 10.45 5.01 1.52
N THR A 231 11.02 6.06 0.93
CA THR A 231 12.42 6.43 1.15
C THR A 231 12.69 7.90 0.88
N GLU A 232 13.75 8.45 1.48
CA GLU A 232 14.32 9.74 1.06
C GLU A 232 15.13 9.60 -0.25
N GLY A 233 15.57 8.38 -0.58
CA GLY A 233 16.10 8.04 -1.91
C GLY A 233 17.63 7.92 -2.03
N ASN A 234 18.38 8.01 -0.92
CA ASN A 234 19.83 7.85 -0.94
C ASN A 234 20.35 6.94 0.18
N PRO A 235 20.09 5.61 0.10
CA PRO A 235 20.59 4.68 1.10
C PRO A 235 22.11 4.56 1.05
N VAL A 236 22.76 4.41 2.21
CA VAL A 236 24.23 4.37 2.35
C VAL A 236 24.86 3.19 1.62
N ASP A 237 24.11 2.11 1.46
CA ASP A 237 24.51 0.90 0.77
C ASP A 237 24.01 0.81 -0.69
N GLY A 238 23.41 1.88 -1.22
CA GLY A 238 22.93 1.97 -2.60
C GLY A 238 23.93 1.49 -3.66
N PRO A 239 25.23 1.87 -3.61
CA PRO A 239 26.22 1.37 -4.56
C PRO A 239 26.39 -0.16 -4.56
N HIS A 240 26.14 -0.82 -3.43
CA HIS A 240 26.24 -2.28 -3.33
C HIS A 240 25.14 -3.01 -4.11
N LEU A 241 24.02 -2.34 -4.40
CA LEU A 241 22.93 -2.90 -5.22
C LEU A 241 23.32 -3.12 -6.68
N LEU A 242 24.37 -2.47 -7.16
CA LEU A 242 24.91 -2.67 -8.51
C LEU A 242 25.76 -3.94 -8.62
N GLY A 243 26.12 -4.54 -7.48
CA GLY A 243 26.91 -5.77 -7.40
C GLY A 243 26.15 -7.01 -7.88
N LYS A 244 26.90 -8.00 -8.39
CA LYS A 244 26.34 -9.24 -8.95
C LYS A 244 25.39 -9.98 -7.98
N ARG A 245 25.73 -10.04 -6.70
CA ARG A 245 24.93 -10.74 -5.68
C ARG A 245 23.56 -10.10 -5.49
N ALA A 246 23.48 -8.77 -5.39
CA ALA A 246 22.23 -8.04 -5.25
C ALA A 246 21.36 -8.17 -6.50
N LYS A 247 21.96 -8.07 -7.69
CA LYS A 247 21.27 -8.30 -8.97
C LYS A 247 20.63 -9.68 -9.05
N THR A 248 21.40 -10.74 -8.78
CA THR A 248 20.89 -12.11 -8.78
C THR A 248 19.76 -12.31 -7.76
N MET A 249 19.87 -11.69 -6.58
CA MET A 249 18.82 -11.75 -5.57
C MET A 249 17.51 -11.10 -6.05
N LEU A 250 17.60 -9.89 -6.62
CA LEU A 250 16.45 -9.15 -7.14
C LEU A 250 15.82 -9.84 -8.36
N ASP A 251 16.65 -10.38 -9.26
CA ASP A 251 16.18 -11.16 -10.41
C ASP A 251 15.43 -12.42 -9.95
N GLU A 252 15.94 -13.12 -8.92
CA GLU A 252 15.22 -14.24 -8.32
C GLU A 252 13.88 -13.79 -7.73
N MET A 253 13.84 -12.66 -7.03
CA MET A 253 12.58 -12.14 -6.47
C MET A 253 11.54 -11.85 -7.54
N LYS A 254 11.95 -11.21 -8.63
CA LYS A 254 11.07 -10.89 -9.76
C LYS A 254 10.60 -12.13 -10.52
N GLN A 255 11.51 -13.06 -10.80
CA GLN A 255 11.21 -14.21 -11.67
C GLN A 255 10.51 -15.35 -10.93
N ARG A 256 10.85 -15.56 -9.66
CA ARG A 256 10.34 -16.70 -8.87
C ARG A 256 9.13 -16.34 -8.02
N TYR A 257 9.12 -15.12 -7.46
CA TYR A 257 8.07 -14.66 -6.55
C TYR A 257 7.23 -13.54 -7.16
N HIS A 258 7.35 -13.30 -8.47
CA HIS A 258 6.58 -12.30 -9.20
C HIS A 258 6.51 -10.94 -8.47
N ALA A 259 7.62 -10.56 -7.83
CA ALA A 259 7.68 -9.36 -7.00
C ALA A 259 7.77 -8.10 -7.88
N GLU A 260 6.78 -7.22 -7.78
CA GLU A 260 6.79 -5.89 -8.39
C GLU A 260 7.24 -4.85 -7.36
N PHE A 261 8.23 -4.04 -7.72
CA PHE A 261 8.80 -3.03 -6.83
C PHE A 261 8.36 -1.64 -7.25
N SER A 262 7.80 -0.86 -6.34
CA SER A 262 7.54 0.56 -6.53
C SER A 262 8.24 1.37 -5.44
N VAL A 263 8.82 2.49 -5.82
CA VAL A 263 9.48 3.41 -4.88
C VAL A 263 8.65 4.68 -4.76
N ILE A 264 8.41 5.10 -3.53
CA ILE A 264 7.75 6.36 -3.19
C ILE A 264 8.82 7.22 -2.50
N ALA A 265 9.38 8.14 -3.28
CA ALA A 265 10.46 9.02 -2.85
C ALA A 265 9.87 10.29 -2.25
N MET A 266 10.24 10.60 -1.00
CA MET A 266 9.72 11.77 -0.29
C MET A 266 10.42 13.08 -0.67
N ASN A 267 11.58 12.99 -1.31
CA ASN A 267 12.43 14.11 -1.68
C ASN A 267 13.08 13.81 -3.03
N GLU A 268 12.60 14.45 -4.10
CA GLU A 268 13.10 14.20 -5.46
C GLU A 268 14.60 14.57 -5.57
N HIS A 269 15.03 15.64 -4.91
CA HIS A 269 16.42 16.10 -4.95
C HIS A 269 17.42 15.12 -4.32
N CYS A 270 16.98 14.29 -3.37
CA CYS A 270 17.80 13.26 -2.75
C CYS A 270 17.71 11.92 -3.48
N PHE A 271 16.76 11.75 -4.41
CA PHE A 271 16.51 10.47 -5.04
C PHE A 271 17.57 10.10 -6.07
N ASN A 272 18.26 8.98 -5.83
CA ASN A 272 19.22 8.43 -6.78
C ASN A 272 18.63 7.22 -7.51
N GLU A 273 18.15 7.43 -8.74
CA GLU A 273 17.54 6.38 -9.58
C GLU A 273 18.46 5.16 -9.79
N HIS A 274 19.79 5.34 -9.80
CA HIS A 274 20.73 4.23 -9.99
C HIS A 274 20.71 3.26 -8.81
N HIS A 275 20.38 3.74 -7.61
CA HIS A 275 20.21 2.88 -6.44
C HIS A 275 18.89 2.12 -6.46
N PHE A 276 17.94 2.50 -7.32
CA PHE A 276 16.62 1.86 -7.43
C PHE A 276 16.33 1.33 -8.84
N TRP A 277 17.37 0.95 -9.59
CA TRP A 277 17.26 0.42 -10.97
C TRP A 277 16.31 -0.78 -11.14
N PHE A 278 15.99 -1.46 -10.04
CA PHE A 278 15.09 -2.61 -10.01
C PHE A 278 13.63 -2.22 -9.82
N ALA A 279 13.32 -0.98 -9.46
CA ALA A 279 11.94 -0.53 -9.30
C ALA A 279 11.23 -0.48 -10.66
N ASN A 280 10.00 -0.98 -10.71
CA ASN A 280 9.11 -0.87 -11.86
C ASN A 280 8.58 0.56 -12.02
N ARG A 281 8.43 1.28 -10.89
CA ARG A 281 7.90 2.64 -10.81
C ARG A 281 8.60 3.43 -9.71
N ALA A 282 8.76 4.72 -9.94
CA ALA A 282 9.13 5.70 -8.92
C ALA A 282 8.06 6.80 -8.89
N ILE A 283 7.60 7.17 -7.69
CA ILE A 283 6.58 8.18 -7.44
C ILE A 283 7.20 9.20 -6.48
N PHE A 284 7.09 10.49 -6.79
CA PHE A 284 7.60 11.56 -5.95
C PHE A 284 6.45 12.19 -5.17
N SER A 285 6.56 12.30 -3.84
CA SER A 285 5.47 12.86 -3.04
C SER A 285 5.32 14.36 -3.19
N GLU A 286 6.36 15.07 -3.61
CA GLU A 286 6.31 16.50 -3.90
C GLU A 286 5.35 16.82 -5.06
N ASP A 287 5.14 15.88 -5.98
CA ASP A 287 4.15 15.99 -7.06
C ASP A 287 2.70 15.77 -6.58
N ALA A 288 2.51 15.23 -5.36
CA ALA A 288 1.21 14.90 -4.79
C ALA A 288 0.70 15.93 -3.77
N ILE A 289 1.51 16.91 -3.37
CA ILE A 289 1.22 17.90 -2.30
C ILE A 289 1.35 19.35 -2.79
N GLN A 290 1.10 19.62 -4.08
CA GLN A 290 1.01 21.00 -4.59
C GLN A 290 -0.42 21.53 -4.59
#